data_AF-A0A256FL23-F1
#
_entry.id   AF-A0A256FL23-F1
#
_cell.length_a   1.000
_cell.length_b   1.000
_cell.length_c   1.000
_cell.angle_alpha   90.00
_cell.angle_beta   90.00
_cell.angle_gamma   90.00
#
_symmetry.space_group_name_H-M   'P 1'
#
loop_
_entity.id
_entity.type
_entity.pdbx_description
1 polymer ?
#
loop_
_entity_poly.entity_id
_entity_poly.type
_entity_poly.pdbx_seq_one_letter_code
_entity_poly.pdbx_strand_id
1 'polypeptide(L)'
;MTTCDAIEAITGTDPAADIRGKYKSKAGAYRLIKQRGYDNLGAVLADRFAETPVAMAGRGDVGIYQNTVGYFCEYGFAVKGEDGLRFLPRTMAERAFKVS
;
A
#
# COMPACT_ATOMS: atom_id res chain seq x y z
N MET A 1 8.17 2.94 9.70
CA MET A 1 6.73 2.77 9.45
C MET A 1 6.54 2.26 8.02
N THR A 2 5.78 1.20 7.85
CA THR A 2 5.38 0.61 6.57
C THR A 2 3.92 0.98 6.26
N THR A 3 3.48 0.72 5.04
CA THR A 3 2.06 0.90 4.68
C THR A 3 1.14 -0.04 5.48
N CYS A 4 1.61 -1.22 5.87
CA CYS A 4 0.83 -2.11 6.74
C CYS A 4 0.67 -1.51 8.14
N ASP A 5 1.74 -0.91 8.69
CA ASP A 5 1.68 -0.22 9.99
C ASP A 5 0.70 0.97 9.95
N ALA A 6 0.63 1.68 8.81
CA ALA A 6 -0.32 2.78 8.61
C ALA A 6 -1.79 2.28 8.56
N ILE A 7 -2.05 1.16 7.88
CA ILE A 7 -3.38 0.53 7.84
C ILE A 7 -3.78 0.02 9.22
N GLU A 8 -2.86 -0.64 9.94
CA GLU A 8 -3.10 -1.15 11.30
C GLU A 8 -3.44 -0.01 12.26
N ALA A 9 -2.73 1.12 12.19
CA ALA A 9 -3.01 2.28 13.03
C ALA A 9 -4.42 2.86 12.83
N ILE A 10 -5.03 2.69 11.65
CA ILE A 10 -6.36 3.21 11.32
C ILE A 10 -7.45 2.18 11.61
N THR A 11 -7.20 0.93 11.25
CA THR A 11 -8.21 -0.15 11.26
C THR A 11 -8.11 -1.07 12.47
N GLY A 12 -7.02 -1.01 13.24
CA GLY A 12 -6.70 -1.94 14.31
C GLY A 12 -6.28 -3.34 13.84
N THR A 13 -6.10 -3.56 12.54
CA THR A 13 -5.79 -4.88 11.96
C THR A 13 -4.52 -4.81 11.10
N ASP A 14 -3.50 -5.63 11.41
CA ASP A 14 -2.31 -5.77 10.55
C ASP A 14 -2.64 -6.61 9.30
N PRO A 15 -2.68 -6.01 8.09
CA PRO A 15 -2.97 -6.74 6.86
C PRO A 15 -1.87 -7.75 6.48
N ALA A 16 -0.68 -7.64 7.10
CA ALA A 16 0.43 -8.53 6.86
C ALA A 16 0.64 -9.59 7.96
N ALA A 17 -0.23 -9.65 8.99
CA ALA A 17 -0.02 -10.53 10.16
C ALA A 17 0.31 -11.99 9.78
N ASP A 18 -0.35 -12.52 8.76
CA ASP A 18 -0.23 -13.91 8.30
C ASP A 18 0.82 -14.11 7.20
N ILE A 19 1.45 -13.05 6.68
CA ILE A 19 2.44 -13.10 5.59
C ILE A 19 3.78 -12.45 5.90
N ARG A 20 3.87 -11.69 6.99
CA ARG A 20 5.08 -11.00 7.42
C ARG A 20 6.21 -12.00 7.61
N GLY A 21 7.36 -11.71 7.00
CA GLY A 21 8.53 -12.59 7.03
C GLY A 21 8.47 -13.83 6.13
N LYS A 22 7.34 -14.13 5.47
CA LYS A 22 7.21 -15.30 4.57
C LYS A 22 7.87 -15.11 3.20
N TYR A 23 8.27 -13.88 2.85
CA TYR A 23 9.03 -13.59 1.63
C TYR A 23 10.20 -12.63 1.94
N LYS A 24 11.28 -12.75 1.17
CA LYS A 24 12.51 -11.92 1.30
C LYS A 24 12.93 -11.24 0.00
N SER A 25 12.18 -11.44 -1.08
CA SER A 25 12.48 -10.89 -2.40
C SER A 25 11.22 -10.38 -3.09
N LYS A 26 11.39 -9.46 -4.04
CA LYS A 26 10.29 -8.94 -4.89
C LYS A 26 9.56 -10.08 -5.63
N ALA A 27 10.31 -11.04 -6.18
CA ALA A 27 9.75 -12.20 -6.85
C ALA A 27 8.95 -13.11 -5.89
N GLY A 28 9.45 -13.31 -4.67
CA GLY A 28 8.72 -14.06 -3.63
C GLY A 28 7.41 -13.39 -3.23
N ALA A 29 7.42 -12.05 -3.09
CA ALA A 29 6.22 -11.28 -2.84
C ALA A 29 5.19 -11.44 -3.98
N TYR A 30 5.61 -11.30 -5.23
CA TYR A 30 4.74 -11.46 -6.39
C TYR A 30 4.12 -12.86 -6.49
N ARG A 31 4.93 -13.91 -6.22
CA ARG A 31 4.43 -15.30 -6.16
C ARG A 31 3.36 -15.48 -5.09
N LEU A 32 3.54 -14.87 -3.91
CA LEU A 32 2.58 -14.93 -2.82
C LEU A 32 1.26 -14.23 -3.19
N ILE A 33 1.33 -13.08 -3.86
CA ILE A 33 0.15 -12.37 -4.38
C ILE A 33 -0.64 -13.27 -5.33
N LYS A 34 0.04 -13.90 -6.29
CA LYS A 34 -0.57 -14.84 -7.25
C LYS A 34 -1.14 -16.09 -6.59
N GLN A 35 -0.45 -16.67 -5.61
CA GLN A 35 -0.93 -17.82 -4.85
C GLN A 35 -2.23 -17.51 -4.09
N ARG A 36 -2.43 -16.24 -3.70
CA ARG A 36 -3.67 -15.77 -3.07
C ARG A 36 -4.76 -15.36 -4.07
N GLY A 37 -4.55 -15.61 -5.37
CA GLY A 37 -5.56 -15.36 -6.41
C GLY A 37 -5.61 -13.92 -6.93
N TYR A 38 -4.62 -13.09 -6.61
CA TYR A 38 -4.57 -11.71 -7.09
C TYR A 38 -3.52 -11.52 -8.19
N ASP A 39 -3.78 -10.59 -9.11
CA ASP A 39 -2.86 -10.30 -10.21
C ASP A 39 -1.74 -9.33 -9.86
N ASN A 40 -2.02 -8.39 -8.97
CA ASN A 40 -1.12 -7.31 -8.57
C ASN A 40 -1.57 -6.71 -7.22
N LEU A 41 -0.77 -5.81 -6.65
CA LEU A 41 -1.09 -5.13 -5.40
C LEU A 41 -2.36 -4.26 -5.48
N GLY A 42 -2.67 -3.69 -6.64
CA GLY A 42 -3.89 -2.94 -6.83
C GLY A 42 -5.15 -3.82 -6.68
N ALA A 43 -5.11 -5.07 -7.13
CA ALA A 43 -6.19 -6.04 -6.90
C ALA A 43 -6.29 -6.43 -5.41
N VAL A 44 -5.17 -6.59 -4.71
CA VAL A 44 -5.14 -6.85 -3.27
C VAL A 44 -5.82 -5.73 -2.48
N LEU A 45 -5.58 -4.47 -2.86
CA LEU A 45 -6.20 -3.30 -2.22
C LEU A 45 -7.66 -3.15 -2.59
N ALA A 46 -8.03 -3.32 -3.86
CA ALA A 46 -9.42 -3.22 -4.33
C ALA A 46 -10.35 -4.25 -3.67
N ASP A 47 -9.81 -5.40 -3.27
CA ASP A 47 -10.54 -6.43 -2.51
C ASP A 47 -10.78 -6.04 -1.04
N ARG A 48 -10.00 -5.11 -0.49
CA ARG A 48 -10.04 -4.72 0.93
C ARG A 48 -10.63 -3.33 1.18
N PHE A 49 -10.49 -2.43 0.22
CA PHE A 49 -10.77 -1.01 0.38
C PHE A 49 -11.45 -0.46 -0.86
N ALA A 50 -12.34 0.52 -0.67
CA ALA A 50 -12.97 1.22 -1.77
C ALA A 50 -11.96 2.10 -2.51
N GLU A 51 -11.89 1.96 -3.84
CA GLU A 51 -11.08 2.85 -4.67
C GLU A 51 -11.65 4.27 -4.64
N THR A 52 -10.76 5.26 -4.56
CA THR A 52 -11.11 6.69 -4.51
C THR A 52 -10.25 7.45 -5.51
N PRO A 53 -10.74 8.55 -6.13
CA PRO A 53 -9.88 9.39 -6.95
C PRO A 53 -8.65 9.86 -6.16
N VAL A 54 -7.48 9.84 -6.79
CA VAL A 54 -6.20 10.27 -6.16
C VAL A 54 -6.30 11.68 -5.58
N ALA A 55 -7.02 12.57 -6.26
CA ALA A 55 -7.28 13.93 -5.79
C ALA A 55 -8.10 14.01 -4.48
N MET A 56 -8.88 12.96 -4.18
CA MET A 56 -9.72 12.84 -2.99
C MET A 56 -9.08 12.01 -1.87
N ALA A 57 -7.95 11.35 -2.13
CA ALA A 57 -7.26 10.54 -1.14
C ALA A 57 -6.70 11.40 -0.01
N GLY A 58 -7.10 11.14 1.23
CA GLY A 58 -6.75 11.90 2.43
C GLY A 58 -5.62 11.28 3.25
N ARG A 59 -5.25 11.91 4.37
CA ARG A 59 -4.28 11.34 5.31
C ARG A 59 -4.81 10.00 5.83
N GLY A 60 -3.98 8.96 5.76
CA GLY A 60 -4.32 7.61 6.19
C GLY A 60 -4.84 6.71 5.06
N ASP A 61 -5.25 7.27 3.93
CA ASP A 61 -5.56 6.48 2.75
C ASP A 61 -4.26 5.90 2.15
N VAL A 62 -4.40 4.91 1.28
CA VAL A 62 -3.26 4.22 0.66
C VAL A 62 -3.33 4.31 -0.86
N GLY A 63 -2.21 4.08 -1.54
CA GLY A 63 -2.14 4.16 -2.99
C GLY A 63 -1.06 3.29 -3.60
N ILE A 64 -1.05 3.24 -4.93
CA ILE A 64 -0.06 2.50 -5.72
C ILE A 64 0.86 3.47 -6.46
N TYR A 65 2.16 3.20 -6.45
CA TYR A 65 3.15 3.80 -7.33
C TYR A 65 4.17 2.76 -7.76
N GLN A 66 4.35 2.55 -9.06
CA GLN A 66 5.33 1.62 -9.63
C GLN A 66 5.34 0.25 -8.93
N ASN A 67 4.16 -0.38 -8.83
CA ASN A 67 3.97 -1.68 -8.15
C ASN A 67 4.37 -1.71 -6.67
N THR A 68 4.41 -0.56 -6.00
CA THR A 68 4.65 -0.44 -4.57
C THR A 68 3.45 0.23 -3.91
N VAL A 69 3.05 -0.25 -2.73
CA VAL A 69 2.01 0.41 -1.95
C VAL A 69 2.62 1.50 -1.06
N GLY A 70 2.06 2.69 -1.12
CA GLY A 70 2.37 3.79 -0.20
C GLY A 70 1.15 4.24 0.60
N TYR A 71 1.36 5.19 1.51
CA TYR A 71 0.30 5.81 2.30
C TYR A 71 0.35 7.34 2.20
N PHE A 72 -0.81 7.97 2.27
CA PHE A 72 -0.94 9.43 2.24
C PHE A 72 -0.77 10.00 3.64
N CYS A 73 0.07 11.02 3.79
CA CYS A 73 0.38 11.68 5.05
C CYS A 73 0.58 13.20 4.86
N GLU A 74 0.91 13.94 5.93
CA GLU A 74 1.10 15.39 5.84
C GLU A 74 2.22 15.79 4.86
N TYR A 75 3.24 14.95 4.72
CA TYR A 75 4.37 15.17 3.83
C TYR A 75 4.13 14.73 2.38
N GLY A 76 2.90 14.29 2.04
CA GLY A 76 2.55 13.79 0.71
C GLY A 76 2.33 12.27 0.67
N PHE A 77 2.81 11.61 -0.38
CA PHE A 77 2.64 10.17 -0.59
C PHE A 77 3.92 9.42 -0.23
N ALA A 78 3.90 8.74 0.92
CA ALA A 78 5.04 8.02 1.45
C ALA A 78 5.14 6.62 0.83
N VAL A 79 6.26 6.33 0.14
CA VAL A 79 6.51 5.06 -0.54
C VAL A 79 7.86 4.50 -0.10
N LYS A 80 7.94 3.19 0.13
CA LYS A 80 9.24 2.54 0.41
C LYS A 80 10.12 2.56 -0.85
N GLY A 81 11.31 3.15 -0.73
CA GLY A 81 12.40 3.08 -1.69
C GLY A 81 13.55 2.20 -1.18
N GLU A 82 14.62 2.12 -1.98
CA GLU A 82 15.83 1.36 -1.64
C GLU A 82 16.51 1.95 -0.39
N ASP A 83 16.66 3.27 -0.33
CA ASP A 83 17.37 3.97 0.78
C ASP A 83 16.48 4.37 1.96
N GLY A 84 15.19 4.01 1.97
CA GLY A 84 14.30 4.42 3.05
C GLY A 84 12.88 4.72 2.60
N LEU A 85 12.21 5.64 3.29
CA LEU A 85 10.93 6.20 2.86
C LEU A 85 11.21 7.39 1.93
N ARG A 86 10.46 7.46 0.83
CA ARG A 86 10.42 8.61 -0.06
C ARG A 86 9.06 9.27 0.04
N PHE A 87 9.02 10.59 0.12
CA PHE A 87 7.80 11.37 0.10
C PHE A 87 7.62 11.97 -1.30
N LEU A 88 6.66 11.43 -2.03
CA LEU A 88 6.35 11.87 -3.39
C LEU A 88 5.18 12.87 -3.36
N PRO A 89 5.05 13.74 -4.39
CA PRO A 89 3.82 14.47 -4.61
C PRO A 89 2.63 13.52 -4.67
N ARG A 90 1.49 13.93 -4.09
CA ARG A 90 0.26 13.09 -4.04
C ARG A 90 -0.21 12.67 -5.42
N THR A 91 0.01 13.51 -6.42
CA THR A 91 -0.31 13.29 -7.83
C THR A 91 0.49 12.16 -8.48
N MET A 92 1.56 11.68 -7.83
CA MET A 92 2.34 10.55 -8.33
C MET A 92 1.69 9.20 -8.05
N ALA A 93 0.67 9.14 -7.17
CA ALA A 93 -0.08 7.91 -6.98
C ALA A 93 -0.88 7.59 -8.26
N GLU A 94 -0.76 6.35 -8.74
CA GLU A 94 -1.46 5.83 -9.92
C GLU A 94 -2.91 5.44 -9.58
N ARG A 95 -3.12 4.96 -8.35
CA ARG A 95 -4.41 4.55 -7.78
C ARG A 95 -4.44 4.88 -6.29
N ALA A 96 -5.62 5.11 -5.74
CA ALA A 96 -5.81 5.38 -4.32
C ALA A 96 -7.02 4.65 -3.74
N PHE A 97 -6.97 4.31 -2.45
CA PHE A 97 -7.98 3.53 -1.76
C PHE A 97 -8.26 4.12 -0.38
N LYS A 98 -9.55 4.25 -0.06
CA LYS A 98 -10.04 4.82 1.20
C LYS A 98 -9.87 3.81 2.33
N VAL A 99 -9.12 4.19 3.36
CA VAL A 99 -8.91 3.39 4.59
C VAL A 99 -9.48 4.10 5.82
N SER A 100 -9.39 5.43 5.82
CA SER A 100 -9.91 6.31 6.89
C SER A 100 -11.38 6.68 6.74
#